data_AF-A0A1F9HBA5-F1
#
_entry.id   AF-A0A1F9HBA5-F1
#
_cell.length_a   1.000
_cell.length_b   1.000
_cell.length_c   1.000
_cell.angle_alpha   90.00
_cell.angle_beta   90.00
_cell.angle_gamma   90.00
#
_symmetry.space_group_name_H-M   'P 1'
#
loop_
_entity.id
_entity.type
_entity.pdbx_description
1 polymer ?
#
loop_
_entity_poly.entity_id
_entity_poly.type
_entity_poly.pdbx_seq_one_letter_code
_entity_poly.pdbx_strand_id
1 'polypeptide(L)'
;MLLEKLFQFGVLPRNAVKNYPSGLKDLLHKKLVQKASKKGRVFYELTKKALPLAEEYRLMLFHKTKLQVQLTPHAKFYRALLGELRFLNDKHPLALKYQLLGDWQLTRPVVPSQLKLAKLRYYQQQNLL
;
A
#
# COMPACT_ATOMS: atom_id res chain seq x y z
N MET A 1 -2.61 4.34 10.93
CA MET A 1 -2.61 3.00 11.59
C MET A 1 -1.55 2.08 10.97
N LEU A 2 -1.13 0.99 11.64
CA LEU A 2 -0.09 0.06 11.15
C LEU A 2 -0.44 -0.56 9.77
N LEU A 3 -1.71 -0.94 9.61
CA LEU A 3 -2.25 -1.56 8.38
C LEU A 3 -2.16 -0.63 7.17
N GLU A 4 -2.50 0.65 7.33
CA GLU A 4 -2.41 1.65 6.25
C GLU A 4 -0.96 1.80 5.76
N LYS A 5 0.01 1.82 6.69
CA LYS A 5 1.44 1.89 6.34
C LYS A 5 1.91 0.62 5.64
N LEU A 6 1.45 -0.55 6.07
CA LEU A 6 1.74 -1.83 5.40
C LEU A 6 1.15 -1.86 3.99
N PHE A 7 -0.07 -1.41 3.81
CA PHE A 7 -0.73 -1.34 2.50
C PHE A 7 -0.20 -0.22 1.61
N GLN A 8 0.82 0.53 2.05
CA GLN A 8 1.45 1.56 1.23
C GLN A 8 2.56 1.01 0.34
N PHE A 9 3.34 0.04 0.80
CA PHE A 9 4.44 -0.57 0.03
C PHE A 9 4.52 -2.09 0.16
N GLY A 10 3.71 -2.67 1.04
CA GLY A 10 3.72 -4.09 1.33
C GLY A 10 4.94 -4.51 2.12
N VAL A 11 5.70 -3.53 2.62
CA VAL A 11 6.91 -3.68 3.42
C VAL A 11 6.93 -2.58 4.47
N LEU A 12 7.29 -2.92 5.71
CA LEU A 12 7.68 -1.96 6.72
C LEU A 12 9.03 -2.33 7.34
N PRO A 13 9.92 -1.35 7.58
CA PRO A 13 11.14 -1.59 8.33
C PRO A 13 10.80 -1.79 9.81
N ARG A 14 11.63 -2.53 10.55
CA ARG A 14 11.45 -2.78 11.99
C ARG A 14 11.16 -1.50 12.78
N ASN A 15 11.85 -0.40 12.47
CA ASN A 15 11.69 0.89 13.15
C ASN A 15 10.27 1.46 13.01
N ALA A 16 9.59 1.24 11.88
CA ALA A 16 8.23 1.74 11.67
C ALA A 16 7.17 0.96 12.44
N VAL A 17 7.51 -0.24 12.95
CA VAL A 17 6.58 -1.14 13.65
C VAL A 17 6.82 -1.16 15.16
N LYS A 18 7.89 -0.51 15.65
CA LYS A 18 8.22 -0.45 17.09
C LYS A 18 7.06 0.03 17.96
N ASN A 19 6.25 0.96 17.45
CA ASN A 19 5.13 1.56 18.18
C ASN A 19 3.85 0.72 18.13
N TYR A 20 3.85 -0.43 17.45
CA TYR A 20 2.66 -1.28 17.26
C TYR A 20 2.95 -2.78 17.51
N PRO A 21 3.48 -3.16 18.69
CA PRO A 21 3.93 -4.53 18.95
C PRO A 21 2.79 -5.55 18.97
N SER A 22 1.63 -5.21 19.56
CA SER A 22 0.44 -6.08 19.62
C SER A 22 -0.12 -6.36 18.23
N GLY A 23 -0.39 -5.31 17.45
CA GLY A 23 -0.90 -5.44 16.09
C GLY A 23 0.05 -6.20 15.16
N LEU A 24 1.37 -6.05 15.31
CA LEU A 24 2.33 -6.84 14.54
C LEU A 24 2.26 -8.33 14.90
N LYS A 25 2.17 -8.66 16.19
CA LYS A 25 2.10 -10.05 16.66
C LYS A 25 0.88 -10.77 16.07
N ASP A 26 -0.27 -10.09 16.04
CA ASP A 26 -1.49 -10.64 15.46
C ASP A 26 -1.36 -10.87 13.94
N LEU A 27 -0.76 -9.93 13.22
CA LEU A 27 -0.54 -10.04 11.77
C LEU A 27 0.45 -11.17 11.42
N LEU A 28 1.48 -11.38 12.25
CA LEU A 28 2.42 -12.49 12.12
C LEU A 28 1.73 -13.83 12.41
N HIS A 29 0.95 -13.90 13.50
CA HIS A 29 0.21 -15.11 13.88
C HIS A 29 -0.79 -15.53 12.79
N LYS A 30 -1.52 -14.56 12.22
CA LYS A 30 -2.45 -14.77 11.10
C LYS A 30 -1.75 -15.02 9.76
N LYS A 31 -0.40 -15.01 9.71
CA LYS A 31 0.42 -15.19 8.49
C LYS A 31 0.11 -14.17 7.39
N LEU A 32 -0.41 -12.99 7.76
CA LEU A 32 -0.67 -11.87 6.85
C LEU A 32 0.62 -11.10 6.56
N VAL A 33 1.56 -11.15 7.50
CA VAL A 33 2.89 -10.55 7.40
C VAL A 33 3.95 -11.63 7.63
N GLN A 34 5.08 -11.50 6.97
CA GLN A 34 6.27 -12.31 7.17
C GLN A 34 7.48 -11.43 7.49
N LYS A 35 8.41 -11.93 8.29
CA LYS A 35 9.68 -11.26 8.58
C LYS A 35 10.67 -11.56 7.45
N ALA A 36 11.30 -10.52 6.89
CA ALA A 36 12.35 -10.63 5.89
C ALA A 36 13.62 -9.91 6.37
N SER A 37 14.78 -10.36 5.92
CA SER A 37 16.06 -9.70 6.20
C SER A 37 16.76 -9.35 4.88
N LYS A 38 17.20 -8.09 4.75
CA LYS A 38 17.93 -7.58 3.57
C LYS A 38 19.09 -6.70 4.03
N LYS A 39 20.32 -6.98 3.59
CA LYS A 39 21.56 -6.27 3.98
C LYS A 39 21.65 -6.02 5.51
N GLY A 40 21.36 -7.04 6.32
CA GLY A 40 21.39 -6.95 7.80
C GLY A 40 20.22 -6.21 8.46
N ARG A 41 19.27 -5.66 7.69
CA ARG A 41 18.09 -4.95 8.20
C ARG A 41 16.85 -5.83 8.16
N VAL A 42 16.01 -5.71 9.19
CA VAL A 42 14.77 -6.48 9.34
C VAL A 42 13.58 -5.71 8.80
N PHE A 43 12.79 -6.38 7.97
CA PHE A 43 11.55 -5.90 7.37
C PHE A 43 10.39 -6.83 7.68
N TYR A 44 9.19 -6.28 7.58
CA TYR A 44 7.92 -6.97 7.72
C TYR A 44 7.16 -6.80 6.42
N GLU A 45 6.98 -7.89 5.69
CA GLU A 45 6.37 -7.87 4.37
C GLU A 45 4.98 -8.49 4.38
N LEU A 46 4.03 -7.90 3.65
CA LEU A 46 2.74 -8.52 3.39
C LEU A 46 2.92 -9.84 2.61
N THR A 47 2.14 -10.84 2.97
CA THR A 47 2.10 -12.13 2.27
C THR A 47 0.96 -12.14 1.25
N LYS A 48 0.92 -13.17 0.41
CA LYS A 48 -0.22 -13.38 -0.51
C LYS A 48 -1.55 -13.54 0.23
N LYS A 49 -1.55 -13.99 1.49
CA LYS A 49 -2.76 -14.13 2.30
C LYS A 49 -3.41 -12.79 2.65
N ALA A 50 -2.64 -11.70 2.61
CA ALA A 50 -3.16 -10.36 2.86
C ALA A 50 -3.75 -9.68 1.62
N LEU A 51 -3.70 -10.31 0.44
CA LEU A 51 -4.23 -9.73 -0.80
C LEU A 51 -5.73 -9.40 -0.72
N PRO A 52 -6.62 -10.26 -0.16
CA PRO A 52 -8.03 -9.91 -0.01
C PRO A 52 -8.24 -8.66 0.85
N LEU A 53 -7.50 -8.54 1.95
CA LEU A 53 -7.57 -7.36 2.83
C LEU A 53 -7.02 -6.10 2.15
N ALA A 54 -5.99 -6.26 1.31
CA ALA A 54 -5.46 -5.16 0.52
C ALA A 54 -6.48 -4.68 -0.53
N GLU A 55 -7.25 -5.60 -1.11
CA GLU A 55 -8.34 -5.30 -2.05
C GLU A 55 -9.49 -4.56 -1.36
N GLU A 56 -9.94 -5.01 -0.18
CA GLU A 56 -10.95 -4.29 0.61
C GLU A 56 -10.49 -2.89 0.96
N TYR A 57 -9.24 -2.74 1.42
CA TYR A 57 -8.66 -1.45 1.75
C TYR A 57 -8.57 -0.52 0.52
N ARG A 58 -8.23 -1.07 -0.64
CA ARG A 58 -8.20 -0.36 -1.94
C ARG A 58 -9.58 0.20 -2.28
N LEU A 59 -10.61 -0.64 -2.22
CA LEU A 59 -12.00 -0.23 -2.51
C LEU A 59 -12.46 0.86 -1.55
N MET A 60 -12.16 0.72 -0.25
CA MET A 60 -12.47 1.73 0.76
C MET A 60 -11.83 3.09 0.43
N LEU A 61 -10.53 3.10 0.11
CA LEU A 61 -9.84 4.34 -0.28
C LEU A 61 -10.43 4.96 -1.54
N PHE A 62 -10.80 4.14 -2.52
CA PHE A 62 -11.46 4.61 -3.74
C PHE A 62 -12.82 5.26 -3.43
N HIS A 63 -13.67 4.61 -2.65
CA HIS A 63 -14.98 5.17 -2.27
C HIS A 63 -14.83 6.48 -1.50
N LYS A 64 -13.91 6.53 -0.53
CA LYS A 64 -13.60 7.75 0.22
C LYS A 64 -13.16 8.89 -0.70
N THR A 65 -12.29 8.57 -1.66
CA THR A 65 -11.82 9.53 -2.66
C THR A 65 -12.95 10.02 -3.54
N LYS A 66 -13.79 9.11 -4.05
CA LYS A 66 -14.96 9.43 -4.89
C LYS A 66 -15.88 10.42 -4.19
N LEU A 67 -16.21 10.17 -2.92
CA LEU A 67 -16.99 11.07 -2.08
C LEU A 67 -16.31 12.43 -1.93
N GLN A 68 -14.99 12.45 -1.69
CA GLN A 68 -14.25 13.70 -1.54
C GLN A 68 -14.26 14.55 -2.82
N VAL A 69 -14.24 13.93 -4.01
CA VAL A 69 -14.36 14.65 -5.29
C VAL A 69 -15.73 15.31 -5.43
N GLN A 70 -16.79 14.59 -5.06
CA GLN A 70 -18.16 15.10 -5.12
C GLN A 70 -18.35 16.30 -4.20
N LEU A 71 -17.71 16.27 -3.03
CA LEU A 71 -17.75 17.37 -2.06
C LEU A 71 -16.81 18.54 -2.40
N THR A 72 -15.70 18.29 -3.11
CA THR A 72 -14.69 19.31 -3.47
C THR A 72 -14.24 19.20 -4.94
N PRO A 73 -15.07 19.64 -5.90
CA PRO A 73 -14.88 19.38 -7.34
C PRO A 73 -13.68 20.08 -7.99
N HIS A 74 -12.95 20.96 -7.28
CA HIS A 74 -11.82 21.74 -7.81
C HIS A 74 -10.43 21.13 -7.60
N ALA A 75 -10.29 20.06 -6.83
CA ALA A 75 -9.00 19.42 -6.67
C ALA A 75 -8.69 18.55 -7.91
N LYS A 76 -7.87 19.09 -8.82
CA LYS A 76 -7.39 18.43 -10.06
C LYS A 76 -6.90 17.00 -9.83
N PHE A 77 -6.31 16.72 -8.68
CA PHE A 77 -5.86 15.39 -8.25
C PHE A 77 -6.99 14.34 -8.26
N TYR A 78 -8.19 14.72 -7.85
CA TYR A 78 -9.30 13.81 -7.63
C TYR A 78 -10.11 13.49 -8.89
N ARG A 79 -10.19 14.41 -9.86
CA ARG A 79 -10.85 14.14 -11.15
C ARG A 79 -10.12 13.05 -11.96
N ALA A 80 -8.79 12.96 -11.86
CA ALA A 80 -8.02 11.90 -12.50
C ALA A 80 -8.34 10.50 -11.93
N LEU A 81 -8.81 10.40 -10.69
CA LEU A 81 -9.10 9.14 -9.99
C LEU A 81 -10.47 8.53 -10.33
N LEU A 82 -11.34 9.27 -11.03
CA LEU A 82 -12.73 8.86 -11.30
C LEU A 82 -12.92 7.96 -12.53
N GLY A 83 -11.92 7.80 -13.40
CA GLY A 83 -12.02 6.98 -14.63
C GLY A 83 -11.10 5.76 -14.61
N GLU A 84 -9.82 5.98 -14.33
CA GLU A 84 -8.81 4.95 -14.11
C GLU A 84 -7.83 5.52 -13.07
N LEU A 85 -7.45 4.74 -12.07
CA LEU A 85 -6.45 5.14 -11.06
C LEU A 85 -5.05 5.09 -11.69
N ARG A 86 -4.80 5.87 -12.74
CA ARG A 86 -3.46 6.10 -13.30
C ARG A 86 -2.84 7.26 -12.54
N PHE A 87 -1.71 7.02 -11.91
CA PHE A 87 -1.01 8.09 -11.22
C PHE A 87 -0.39 9.01 -12.27
N LEU A 88 -1.08 10.10 -12.60
CA LEU A 88 -0.48 11.16 -13.44
C LEU A 88 0.54 12.00 -12.67
N ASN A 89 0.70 11.79 -11.35
CA ASN A 89 1.73 12.46 -10.56
C ASN A 89 2.16 11.65 -9.32
N ASP A 90 3.14 10.77 -9.52
CA ASP A 90 3.81 9.96 -8.49
C ASP A 90 4.47 10.81 -7.39
N LYS A 91 4.68 12.10 -7.66
CA LYS A 91 5.30 13.06 -6.72
C LYS A 91 4.28 13.71 -5.79
N HIS A 92 2.97 13.50 -6.00
CA HIS A 92 1.95 14.07 -5.11
C HIS A 92 1.90 13.30 -3.77
N PRO A 93 1.91 13.97 -2.60
CA PRO A 93 1.94 13.28 -1.30
C PRO A 93 0.76 12.31 -1.07
N LEU A 94 -0.40 12.57 -1.66
CA LEU A 94 -1.54 11.66 -1.58
C LEU A 94 -1.36 10.41 -2.44
N ALA A 95 -0.58 10.45 -3.53
CA ALA A 95 -0.28 9.30 -4.37
C ALA A 95 0.51 8.23 -3.62
N LEU A 96 1.33 8.64 -2.64
CA LEU A 96 2.08 7.74 -1.77
C LEU A 96 1.17 6.74 -1.06
N LYS A 97 -0.05 7.13 -0.66
CA LYS A 97 -1.03 6.24 0.02
C LYS A 97 -1.52 5.09 -0.86
N TYR A 98 -1.31 5.19 -2.16
CA TYR A 98 -1.74 4.24 -3.16
C TYR A 98 -0.56 3.57 -3.87
N GLN A 99 0.66 3.71 -3.35
CA GLN A 99 1.87 3.29 -4.06
C GLN A 99 2.02 1.76 -4.16
N LEU A 100 1.54 1.01 -3.15
CA LEU A 100 1.32 -0.45 -3.23
C LEU A 100 0.32 -0.76 -4.32
N LEU A 101 -0.69 0.09 -4.43
CA LEU A 101 -1.83 -0.04 -5.31
C LEU A 101 -1.53 0.38 -6.75
N GLY A 102 -0.31 0.83 -7.10
CA GLY A 102 0.21 1.08 -8.46
C GLY A 102 -0.73 1.74 -9.47
N ASP A 103 -0.34 1.82 -10.75
CA ASP A 103 -1.21 2.32 -11.85
C ASP A 103 -2.40 1.37 -12.10
N TRP A 104 -3.39 1.32 -11.22
CA TRP A 104 -4.39 0.24 -11.27
C TRP A 104 -5.76 0.74 -11.69
N GLN A 105 -6.19 0.19 -12.81
CA GLN A 105 -7.59 0.20 -13.23
C GLN A 105 -8.43 -0.46 -12.13
N LEU A 106 -9.40 0.28 -11.61
CA LEU A 106 -10.26 -0.17 -10.50
C LEU A 106 -11.03 -1.47 -10.80
N THR A 107 -11.21 -1.75 -12.09
CA THR A 107 -11.94 -2.89 -12.65
C THR A 107 -11.21 -4.23 -12.48
N ARG A 108 -9.94 -4.25 -12.06
CA ARG A 108 -9.16 -5.49 -11.88
C ARG A 108 -8.78 -5.69 -10.41
N PRO A 109 -8.86 -6.94 -9.90
CA PRO A 109 -8.50 -7.24 -8.51
C PRO A 109 -6.98 -7.17 -8.28
N VAL A 110 -6.55 -6.98 -7.02
CA VAL A 110 -5.13 -7.09 -6.65
C VAL A 110 -4.58 -8.50 -6.94
N VAL A 111 -3.47 -8.58 -7.66
CA VAL A 111 -2.76 -9.84 -8.00
C VAL A 111 -1.40 -9.96 -7.30
N PRO A 112 -0.85 -11.19 -7.13
CA PRO A 112 0.44 -11.37 -6.43
C PRO A 112 1.65 -10.68 -7.07
N SER A 113 1.68 -10.52 -8.40
CA SER A 113 2.78 -9.85 -9.12
C SER A 113 2.93 -8.39 -8.71
N GLN A 114 1.81 -7.73 -8.42
CA GLN A 114 1.75 -6.36 -7.98
C GLN A 114 2.37 -6.16 -6.59
N LEU A 115 2.01 -7.05 -5.65
CA LEU A 115 2.64 -7.06 -4.33
C LEU A 115 4.16 -7.26 -4.44
N LYS A 116 4.63 -8.11 -5.35
CA LYS A 116 6.08 -8.26 -5.60
C LYS A 116 6.70 -6.97 -6.11
N LEU A 117 6.07 -6.30 -7.08
CA LEU A 117 6.57 -5.05 -7.66
C LEU A 117 6.64 -3.93 -6.62
N ALA A 118 5.61 -3.78 -5.78
CA ALA A 118 5.57 -2.78 -4.72
C ALA A 118 6.74 -2.96 -3.72
N LYS A 119 6.98 -4.21 -3.29
CA LYS A 119 8.12 -4.55 -2.44
C LYS A 119 9.46 -4.21 -3.11
N LEU A 120 9.59 -4.53 -4.39
CA LEU A 120 10.81 -4.29 -5.16
C LEU A 120 11.11 -2.78 -5.26
N ARG A 121 10.11 -1.97 -5.59
CA ARG A 121 10.21 -0.49 -5.59
C ARG A 121 10.62 0.05 -4.23
N TYR A 122 10.05 -0.47 -3.14
CA TYR A 122 10.43 -0.07 -1.79
C TYR A 122 11.92 -0.36 -1.52
N TYR A 123 12.39 -1.56 -1.84
CA TYR A 123 13.80 -1.90 -1.63
C TYR A 123 14.76 -1.09 -2.52
N GLN A 124 14.36 -0.76 -3.75
CA GLN A 124 15.14 0.14 -4.63
C GLN A 124 15.26 1.54 -4.00
N GLN A 125 14.15 2.12 -3.52
CA GLN A 125 14.15 3.43 -2.85
C GLN A 125 15.02 3.46 -1.58
N GLN A 126 15.22 2.31 -0.93
CA GLN A 126 16.05 2.19 0.26
C GLN A 126 17.51 1.79 -0.04
N ASN A 127 17.90 1.67 -1.32
CA ASN A 127 19.22 1.18 -1.76
C ASN A 127 19.56 -0.23 -1.22
N LEU A 128 18.54 -1.09 -1.09
CA LEU A 128 18.66 -2.44 -0.52
C LEU A 128 18.69 -3.56 -1.57
N LEU A 129 18.62 -3.18 -2.85
CA LEU A 129 18.91 -4.05 -3.98
C LEU A 129 20.33 -3.83 -4.50
#